data_AF-A0A963RID1-F1
#
_entry.id   AF-A0A963RID1-F1
#
_cell.length_a   1.000
_cell.length_b   1.000
_cell.length_c   1.000
_cell.angle_alpha   90.00
_cell.angle_beta   90.00
_cell.angle_gamma   90.00
#
_symmetry.space_group_name_H-M   'P 1'
#
loop_
_entity.id
_entity.type
_entity.pdbx_description
1 polymer ?
#
loop_
_entity_poly.entity_id
_entity_poly.type
_entity_poly.pdbx_seq_one_letter_code
_entity_poly.pdbx_strand_id
1 'polypeptide(L)' 'MVNYLAVAAIGLMLLWLVPDSVVRWQRLVARGGAAMLCGLGLFGMAYSLMAG' A
#
# COMPACT_ATOMS: atom_id res chain seq x y z
N MET A 1 13.87 8.32 10.90
CA MET A 1 12.40 8.32 10.88
C MET A 1 11.96 7.76 9.53
N VAL A 2 11.44 6.54 9.49
CA VAL A 2 10.83 6.02 8.25
C VAL A 2 9.55 6.82 8.02
N ASN A 3 9.47 7.51 6.88
CA ASN A 3 8.32 8.36 6.60
C ASN A 3 7.12 7.47 6.20
N TYR A 4 6.25 7.14 7.14
CA TYR A 4 5.08 6.29 6.92
C TYR A 4 4.14 6.82 5.82
N LEU A 5 4.14 8.14 5.59
CA LEU A 5 3.48 8.77 4.43
C LEU A 5 4.05 8.29 3.10
N ALA A 6 5.36 8.09 3.00
CA ALA A 6 5.99 7.59 1.79
C ALA A 6 5.57 6.14 1.51
N VAL A 7 5.44 5.31 2.54
CA VAL A 7 4.97 3.92 2.41
C VAL A 7 3.51 3.87 1.94
N ALA A 8 2.65 4.71 2.52
CA ALA A 8 1.24 4.83 2.10
C ALA A 8 1.12 5.34 0.66
N ALA A 9 1.90 6.36 0.29
CA ALA A 9 1.91 6.92 -1.07
C ALA A 9 2.39 5.92 -2.12
N ILE A 10 3.43 5.13 -1.82
CA ILE A 10 3.94 4.09 -2.71
C ILE A 10 2.89 2.97 -2.88
N GLY A 11 2.22 2.54 -1.80
CA GLY A 11 1.14 1.56 -1.87
C GLY A 11 -0.03 2.02 -2.75
N LEU A 12 -0.44 3.29 -2.62
CA LEU A 12 -1.47 3.91 -3.46
C LEU A 12 -1.05 4.02 -4.92
N MET A 13 0.20 4.46 -5.19
CA MET A 13 0.74 4.51 -6.54
C MET A 13 0.77 3.13 -7.20
N LEU A 14 1.18 2.09 -6.47
CA LEU A 14 1.18 0.72 -6.99
C LEU A 14 -0.25 0.24 -7.29
N LEU A 15 -1.24 0.55 -6.45
CA LEU A 15 -2.64 0.23 -6.73
C LEU A 15 -3.16 0.90 -8.01
N TRP A 16 -2.71 2.12 -8.30
CA TRP A 16 -3.05 2.87 -9.50
C TRP A 16 -2.30 2.40 -10.74
N LEU A 17 -1.04 1.99 -10.57
CA LEU A 17 -0.15 1.57 -11.65
C LEU A 17 -0.33 0.10 -12.04
N VAL A 18 -0.91 -0.75 -11.19
CA VAL A 18 -1.15 -2.17 -11.51
C VAL A 18 -2.03 -2.25 -12.76
N PRO A 19 -1.47 -2.71 -13.90
CA PRO A 19 -2.23 -2.78 -15.14
C PRO A 19 -3.34 -3.82 -15.03
N ASP A 20 -4.40 -3.66 -15.83
CA ASP A 20 -5.44 -4.67 -16.02
C ASP A 20 -4.81 -5.95 -16.61
N SER A 21 -4.28 -6.78 -15.71
CA SER A 21 -3.68 -8.05 -16.08
C SER A 21 -4.80 -8.98 -16.55
N VAL A 22 -4.71 -9.49 -17.78
CA VAL A 22 -5.68 -10.46 -18.35
C VAL A 22 -5.84 -11.68 -17.45
N VAL A 23 -4.78 -12.05 -16.73
CA VAL A 23 -4.78 -13.12 -15.73
C VAL A 23 -5.32 -12.61 -14.39
N ARG A 24 -6.59 -12.93 -14.12
CA ARG A 24 -7.36 -12.51 -12.94
C ARG A 24 -6.67 -12.79 -11.59
N TRP A 25 -5.90 -13.88 -11.50
CA TRP A 25 -5.13 -14.24 -10.30
C TRP A 25 -3.90 -13.34 -10.06
N GLN A 26 -3.17 -12.98 -11.11
CA GLN A 26 -2.04 -12.06 -10.99
C GLN A 26 -2.50 -10.66 -10.60
N ARG A 27 -3.66 -10.23 -11.12
CA ARG A 27 -4.30 -8.97 -10.73
C ARG A 27 -4.67 -8.94 -9.25
N LEU A 28 -5.26 -10.02 -8.74
CA LEU A 28 -5.67 -10.12 -7.34
C LEU A 28 -4.46 -10.11 -6.39
N VAL A 29 -3.40 -10.84 -6.72
CA VAL A 29 -2.18 -10.88 -5.90
C VAL A 29 -1.45 -9.53 -5.94
N ALA A 30 -1.32 -8.90 -7.12
CA ALA A 30 -0.67 -7.60 -7.27
C ALA A 30 -1.45 -6.47 -6.56
N ARG A 31 -2.78 -6.43 -6.73
CA ARG A 31 -3.64 -5.48 -6.00
C ARG A 31 -3.66 -5.77 -4.50
N GLY A 32 -3.67 -7.04 -4.10
CA GLY A 32 -3.65 -7.44 -2.69
C GLY A 32 -2.36 -7.00 -2.00
N GLY A 33 -1.21 -7.23 -2.63
CA GLY A 33 0.09 -6.77 -2.11
C GLY A 33 0.18 -5.25 -2.03
N ALA A 34 -0.28 -4.53 -3.07
CA ALA A 34 -0.30 -3.07 -3.06
C ALA A 34 -1.26 -2.49 -2.00
N ALA A 35 -2.43 -3.11 -1.79
CA ALA A 35 -3.36 -2.76 -0.72
C ALA A 35 -2.75 -3.00 0.66
N MET A 36 -2.00 -4.09 0.85
CA MET A 36 -1.33 -4.39 2.11
C MET A 36 -0.22 -3.38 2.43
N LEU A 37 0.56 -2.96 1.43
CA LEU A 37 1.54 -1.87 1.58
C LEU A 37 0.88 -0.54 1.95
N CYS A 38 -0.25 -0.23 1.29
CA CYS A 38 -1.02 0.96 1.62
C CYS A 38 -1.56 0.92 3.06
N GLY A 39 -2.09 -0.23 3.47
CA GLY A 39 -2.60 -0.46 4.83
C GLY A 39 -1.51 -0.37 5.89
N LEU A 40 -0.33 -0.94 5.64
CA LEU A 40 0.82 -0.85 6.55
C LEU A 40 1.32 0.59 6.70
N GLY A 41 1.33 1.37 5.62
CA GLY A 41 1.69 2.80 5.66
C GLY A 41 0.71 3.62 6.52
N LEU A 42 -0.59 3.43 6.32
CA LEU A 42 -1.64 4.10 7.11
C LEU A 42 -1.64 3.66 8.58
N PHE A 43 -1.48 2.36 8.83
CA PHE A 43 -1.43 1.83 10.18
C PHE A 43 -0.17 2.32 10.94
N GLY A 44 0.98 2.33 10.27
CA GLY A 44 2.22 2.90 10.82
C GLY A 44 2.09 4.39 11.12
N MET A 45 1.39 5.15 10.28
CA MET A 45 1.08 6.57 10.52
C MET A 45 0.16 6.75 11.74
N ALA A 46 -0.92 5.98 11.85
CA ALA A 46 -1.82 6.04 13.00
C ALA A 46 -1.12 5.63 14.31
N TYR A 47 -0.29 4.58 14.27
CA TYR A 47 0.50 4.16 15.41
C TYR A 47 1.51 5.24 15.83
N SER A 48 2.19 5.86 14.86
CA SER A 48 3.13 6.96 15.14
C SER A 48 2.46 8.21 15.71
N LEU A 49 1.18 8.46 15.40
CA LEU A 49 0.37 9.53 16.00
C LEU A 49 -0.15 9.18 17.39
N MET A 50 -0.33 7.90 17.69
CA MET A 50 -0.81 7.42 19.00
C MET A 50 0.32 7.16 20.00
N ALA A 51 1.52 6.86 19.50
CA ALA A 51 2.72 6.62 20.29
C ALA A 51 3.56 7.89 20.55
N GLY A 52 3.18 9.04 19.98
CA GLY A 52 3.80 10.35 20.22
C GLY A 52 2.89 11.23 21.06
#